data_AF-A0A850NML7-F1
#
_entry.id   AF-A0A850NML7-F1
#
_cell.length_a   1.000
_cell.length_b   1.000
_cell.length_c   1.000
_cell.angle_alpha   90.00
_cell.angle_beta   90.00
_cell.angle_gamma   90.00
#
_symmetry.space_group_name_H-M   'P 1'
#
loop_
_entity.id
_entity.type
_entity.pdbx_description
1 polymer ?
#
loop_
_entity_poly.entity_id
_entity_poly.type
_entity_poly.pdbx_seq_one_letter_code
_entity_poly.pdbx_strand_id
1 'polypeptide(L)'
;MAEVTESDLFTEQVLKSSGLDYTILYHQPFTDLLSFYYGPNPFETGINLPANSGNMVPATRDELTEAHAEILSTPRHENKTYSLGDFMPFRFPT
;
A
#
# COMPACT_ATOMS: atom_id res chain seq x y z
N MET A 1 -9.13 -1.82 -9.23
CA MET A 1 -8.87 -0.37 -9.40
C MET A 1 -7.36 -0.23 -9.40
N ALA A 2 -6.78 0.47 -10.37
CA ALA A 2 -5.35 0.78 -10.29
C ALA A 2 -5.16 1.71 -9.08
N GLU A 3 -4.36 1.30 -8.10
CA GLU A 3 -4.22 2.01 -6.82
C GLU A 3 -3.23 3.20 -6.90
N VAL A 4 -2.62 3.41 -8.06
CA VAL A 4 -1.82 4.60 -8.37
C VAL A 4 -2.66 5.53 -9.25
N THR A 5 -2.90 6.74 -8.75
CA THR A 5 -3.69 7.77 -9.44
C THR A 5 -2.81 8.68 -10.29
N GLU A 6 -3.44 9.47 -11.17
CA GLU A 6 -2.75 10.53 -11.91
C GLU A 6 -2.10 11.57 -10.98
N SER A 7 -2.72 11.84 -9.82
CA SER A 7 -2.17 12.76 -8.81
C SER A 7 -0.89 12.22 -8.18
N ASP A 8 -0.80 10.90 -7.97
CA ASP A 8 0.39 10.26 -7.41
C ASP A 8 1.54 10.34 -8.42
N LEU A 9 1.27 10.00 -9.68
CA LEU A 9 2.25 10.10 -10.77
C LEU A 9 2.73 11.54 -10.98
N PHE A 10 1.82 12.51 -10.91
CA PHE A 10 2.16 13.93 -11.00
C PHE A 10 3.05 14.36 -9.83
N THR A 11 2.70 13.99 -8.60
CA THR A 11 3.48 14.31 -7.40
C THR A 11 4.89 13.73 -7.50
N GLU A 12 5.02 12.48 -7.96
CA GLU A 12 6.31 11.83 -8.15
C GLU A 12 7.18 12.57 -9.18
N GLN A 13 6.60 12.99 -10.31
CA GLN A 13 7.32 13.76 -11.34
C GLN A 13 7.78 15.12 -10.82
N VAL A 14 6.93 15.81 -10.07
CA VAL A 14 7.26 17.11 -9.46
C VAL A 14 8.38 16.96 -8.44
N LEU A 15 8.31 15.96 -7.56
CA LEU A 15 9.38 15.69 -6.58
C LEU A 15 10.70 15.38 -7.28
N LYS A 16 10.69 14.52 -8.30
CA LYS A 16 11.89 14.15 -9.08
C LYS A 16 12.53 15.33 -9.82
N SER A 17 11.75 16.33 -10.22
CA SER A 17 12.22 17.52 -10.95
C SER A 17 12.50 18.74 -10.06
N SER A 18 12.10 18.69 -8.79
CA SER A 18 12.18 19.84 -7.87
C SER A 18 13.60 20.24 -7.43
N GLY A 19 14.57 19.32 -7.55
CA GLY A 19 15.90 19.49 -6.96
C GLY A 19 15.96 19.30 -5.44
N LEU A 20 14.85 18.90 -4.81
CA LEU A 20 14.80 18.54 -3.40
C LEU A 20 15.28 17.10 -3.19
N ASP A 21 15.84 16.83 -2.00
CA ASP A 21 15.99 15.46 -1.53
C ASP A 21 14.58 14.87 -1.28
N TYR A 22 14.32 13.70 -1.85
CA TYR A 22 13.01 13.05 -1.77
C TYR A 22 13.15 11.56 -1.49
N THR A 23 12.11 10.97 -0.92
CA THR A 23 11.92 9.51 -0.91
C THR A 23 10.50 9.23 -1.41
N ILE A 24 10.35 8.30 -2.35
CA ILE A 24 9.04 7.84 -2.82
C ILE A 24 8.74 6.50 -2.17
N LEU A 25 7.61 6.39 -1.48
CA LEU A 25 7.16 5.14 -0.90
C LEU A 25 5.85 4.71 -1.56
N TYR A 26 5.88 3.59 -2.27
CA TYR A 26 4.67 2.91 -2.70
C TYR A 26 4.17 2.04 -1.54
N HIS A 27 3.14 2.53 -0.86
CA HIS A 27 2.47 1.77 0.19
C HIS A 27 1.46 0.80 -0.42
N GLN A 28 1.25 -0.32 0.27
CA GLN A 28 0.14 -1.22 -0.04
C GLN A 28 -1.18 -0.64 0.45
N PRO A 29 -2.32 -1.20 0.01
CA PRO A 29 -3.62 -0.86 0.58
C PRO A 29 -3.66 -1.12 2.08
N PHE A 30 -4.39 -0.26 2.80
CA PHE A 30 -4.59 -0.43 4.23
C PHE A 30 -5.45 -1.66 4.53
N THR A 31 -5.08 -2.38 5.59
CA THR A 31 -5.85 -3.54 6.09
C THR A 31 -7.29 -3.18 6.44
N ASP A 32 -7.58 -1.92 6.81
CA ASP A 32 -8.93 -1.43 7.08
C ASP A 32 -9.87 -1.58 5.88
N LEU A 33 -9.32 -1.56 4.66
CA LEU A 33 -10.08 -1.76 3.42
C LEU A 33 -10.58 -3.20 3.26
N LEU A 34 -10.09 -4.16 4.06
CA LEU A 34 -10.60 -5.53 4.04
C LEU A 34 -12.10 -5.59 4.37
N SER A 35 -12.59 -4.63 5.17
CA SER A 35 -14.01 -4.50 5.51
C SER A 35 -14.93 -4.30 4.31
N PHE A 36 -14.43 -3.79 3.18
CA PHE A 36 -15.23 -3.72 1.95
C PHE A 36 -15.54 -5.10 1.35
N TYR A 37 -14.76 -6.12 1.70
CA TYR A 37 -14.94 -7.49 1.21
C TYR A 37 -15.80 -8.33 2.16
N TYR A 38 -16.23 -7.83 3.31
CA TYR A 38 -17.14 -8.55 4.19
C TYR A 38 -18.27 -7.65 4.72
N GLY A 39 -19.51 -8.15 4.62
CA GLY A 39 -20.68 -7.44 5.12
C GLY A 39 -20.73 -7.40 6.67
N PRO A 40 -21.82 -6.88 7.26
CA PRO A 40 -21.95 -6.77 8.71
C PRO A 40 -21.91 -8.12 9.47
N ASN A 41 -22.24 -9.24 8.79
CA ASN A 41 -22.28 -10.59 9.38
C ASN A 41 -21.36 -11.58 8.62
N PRO A 42 -20.02 -11.41 8.66
CA PRO A 42 -19.08 -12.21 7.87
C PRO A 42 -19.15 -13.72 8.14
N PHE A 43 -19.49 -14.12 9.38
CA PHE A 43 -19.61 -15.52 9.76
C PHE A 43 -20.81 -16.23 9.12
N GLU A 44 -21.83 -15.48 8.69
CA GLU A 44 -23.03 -16.01 8.03
C GLU A 44 -22.94 -15.86 6.52
N THR A 45 -22.45 -14.71 6.03
CA THR A 45 -22.47 -14.35 4.60
C THR A 45 -21.16 -14.65 3.87
N GLY A 46 -20.09 -14.98 4.60
CA GLY A 46 -18.75 -15.17 4.04
C GLY A 46 -18.10 -13.87 3.58
N ILE A 47 -16.98 -14.01 2.87
CA ILE A 47 -16.19 -12.92 2.28
C ILE A 47 -16.58 -12.81 0.80
N ASN A 48 -16.98 -11.62 0.36
CA ASN A 48 -17.32 -11.31 -1.03
C ASN A 48 -16.09 -10.80 -1.78
N LEU A 49 -15.52 -11.68 -2.59
CA LEU A 49 -14.35 -11.39 -3.38
C LEU A 49 -14.75 -11.39 -4.85
N PRO A 50 -14.45 -10.31 -5.59
CA PRO A 50 -14.70 -10.33 -7.03
C PRO A 50 -13.92 -11.49 -7.66
N ALA A 51 -14.53 -12.19 -8.61
CA ALA A 51 -13.85 -13.23 -9.37
C ALA A 51 -12.59 -12.64 -10.03
N ASN A 52 -11.46 -13.35 -9.93
CA ASN A 52 -10.11 -12.85 -10.26
C ASN A 52 -9.58 -11.72 -9.36
N SER A 53 -10.05 -11.60 -8.13
CA SER A 53 -9.34 -10.83 -7.08
C SER A 53 -7.95 -11.43 -6.90
N GLY A 54 -6.98 -10.81 -7.55
CA GLY A 54 -5.57 -11.19 -7.45
C GLY A 54 -5.07 -11.13 -6.00
N ASN A 55 -3.82 -11.54 -5.84
CA ASN A 55 -3.10 -11.42 -4.57
C ASN A 55 -3.24 -10.00 -4.01
N MET A 56 -3.72 -9.88 -2.77
CA MET A 56 -3.70 -8.63 -2.02
C MET A 56 -2.69 -8.78 -0.88
N VAL A 57 -1.84 -7.77 -0.68
CA VAL A 57 -0.86 -7.71 0.41
C VAL A 57 -1.19 -6.49 1.27
N PRO A 58 -2.30 -6.50 2.04
CA PRO A 58 -2.63 -5.35 2.86
C PRO A 58 -1.59 -5.18 3.98
N ALA A 59 -1.35 -3.93 4.38
CA ALA A 59 -0.53 -3.59 5.54
C ALA A 59 -1.34 -2.77 6.54
N THR A 60 -1.02 -2.86 7.82
CA THR A 60 -1.63 -1.99 8.84
C THR A 60 -1.07 -0.58 8.73
N ARG A 61 -1.82 0.41 9.21
CA ARG A 61 -1.34 1.80 9.25
C ARG A 61 -0.11 1.93 10.15
N ASP A 62 -0.04 1.13 11.21
CA ASP A 62 1.07 1.14 12.17
C ASP A 62 2.37 0.63 11.51
N GLU A 63 2.32 -0.49 10.78
CA GLU A 63 3.49 -1.02 10.03
C GLU A 63 4.01 -0.01 8.99
N LEU A 64 3.10 0.62 8.24
CA LEU A 64 3.47 1.66 7.27
C LEU A 64 4.03 2.91 7.95
N THR A 65 3.52 3.26 9.13
CA THR A 65 4.01 4.40 9.92
C THR A 65 5.40 4.13 10.49
N GLU A 66 5.66 2.92 10.96
CA GLU A 66 7.00 2.49 11.41
C GLU A 66 8.02 2.60 10.27
N ALA A 67 7.68 2.12 9.06
CA ALA A 67 8.53 2.26 7.89
C ALA A 67 8.81 3.74 7.53
N HIS A 68 7.79 4.61 7.59
CA HIS A 68 7.98 6.05 7.39
C HIS A 68 8.88 6.67 8.46
N ALA A 69 8.69 6.31 9.74
CA ALA A 69 9.48 6.83 10.84
C ALA A 69 10.96 6.46 10.71
N GLU A 70 11.26 5.22 10.33
CA GLU A 70 12.64 4.77 10.07
C GLU A 70 13.27 5.57 8.93
N ILE A 71 12.56 5.72 7.81
CA ILE A 71 13.05 6.45 6.63
C ILE A 71 13.31 7.93 6.94
N LEU A 72 12.49 8.55 7.79
CA LEU A 72 12.64 9.96 8.17
C LEU A 72 13.70 10.19 9.26
N SER A 73 13.94 9.20 10.12
CA SER A 73 14.82 9.33 11.28
C SER A 73 16.25 8.84 11.05
N THR A 74 16.49 8.12 9.95
CA THR A 74 17.81 7.58 9.60
C THR A 74 18.33 8.17 8.28
N PRO A 75 19.66 8.26 8.09
CA PRO A 75 20.23 8.80 6.85
C PRO A 75 20.20 7.77 5.71
N ARG A 76 20.50 8.22 4.48
CA ARG A 76 20.67 7.39 3.25
C ARG A 76 19.39 6.96 2.54
N HIS A 77 18.29 7.65 2.80
CA HIS A 77 17.02 7.44 2.10
C HIS A 77 16.77 8.45 0.97
N GLU A 78 17.70 9.39 0.76
CA GLU A 78 17.59 10.43 -0.26
C GLU A 78 17.60 9.84 -1.69
N ASN A 79 16.69 10.36 -2.52
CA ASN A 79 16.41 9.95 -3.89
C ASN A 79 16.15 8.44 -4.04
N LYS A 80 15.55 7.82 -3.02
CA LYS A 80 15.15 6.41 -3.06
C LYS A 80 13.68 6.23 -3.38
N THR A 81 13.39 5.06 -3.92
CA THR A 81 12.03 4.59 -4.15
C THR A 81 11.90 3.21 -3.51
N TYR A 82 10.95 3.08 -2.58
CA TYR A 82 10.66 1.83 -1.88
C TYR A 82 9.26 1.35 -2.25
N SER A 83 9.12 0.04 -2.41
CA SER A 83 7.80 -0.62 -2.47
C SER A 83 7.63 -1.39 -1.17
N LEU A 84 6.74 -0.92 -0.31
CA LEU A 84 6.51 -1.49 1.02
C LEU A 84 5.59 -2.71 0.92
N GLY A 85 6.04 -3.79 0.28
CA GLY A 85 5.22 -4.99 0.14
C GLY A 85 6.00 -6.19 -0.38
N ASP A 86 6.45 -7.05 0.53
CA ASP A 86 6.64 -8.49 0.30
C ASP A 86 6.83 -9.18 1.68
N PHE A 87 6.08 -10.23 2.04
CA PHE A 87 6.65 -11.58 1.91
C PHE A 87 5.62 -12.73 1.80
N MET A 88 4.32 -12.47 1.76
CA MET A 88 3.32 -13.55 1.55
C MET A 88 2.02 -12.99 0.96
N PRO A 89 1.80 -13.14 -0.35
CA PRO A 89 0.51 -12.77 -0.93
C PRO A 89 -0.60 -13.62 -0.30
N PHE A 90 -1.61 -12.95 0.28
CA PHE A 90 -2.81 -13.65 0.72
C PHE A 90 -3.56 -14.13 -0.52
N ARG A 91 -3.64 -15.44 -0.68
CA ARG A 91 -4.39 -16.10 -1.75
C ARG A 91 -5.72 -16.58 -1.20
N PHE A 92 -6.80 -16.08 -1.76
CA PHE A 92 -8.11 -16.64 -1.49
C PHE A 92 -8.26 -17.99 -2.18
N PRO A 93 -8.77 -19.03 -1.49
CA PRO A 93 -9.08 -20.30 -2.12
C PRO A 93 -10.20 -20.11 -3.16
N THR A 94 -10.02 -20.70 -4.34
CA THR A 94 -11.01 -20.78 -5.42
C THR A 94 -12.11 -21.79 -5.11
#